data_AF-A0A0H3H1N6-F1
#
_entry.id   AF-A0A0H3H1N6-F1
#
_cell.length_a   1.000
_cell.length_b   1.000
_cell.length_c   1.000
_cell.angle_alpha   90.00
_cell.angle_beta   90.00
_cell.angle_gamma   90.00
#
_symmetry.space_group_name_H-M   'P 1'
#
loop_
_entity.id
_entity.type
_entity.pdbx_description
1 polymer ?
#
loop_
_entity_poly.entity_id
_entity_poly.type
_entity_poly.pdbx_seq_one_letter_code
_entity_poly.pdbx_strand_id
1 'polypeptide(L)'
;MQSSGGKEILQRIMQAYGFTMQKELGDHLDIPSGTMSAWVRREHFPGDVVIVCALDTGASLYWLATGIGPMNEQHTQVQPEQLTALPAGLRQITKYSIHTGQLTENGTWFCDDSLIDSTVVNPALVEKNGQRWCVDLDAKNIANGRWLVDVDGTADVYDVARLPGNRLSVKNGSSQFECLVDEVNCVGMVFLTLSKNF
;
A
#
# COMPACT_ATOMS: atom_id res chain seq x y z
N MET A 1 -19.71 -21.91 -1.37
CA MET A 1 -20.41 -20.72 -1.92
C MET A 1 -21.80 -20.70 -1.32
N GLN A 2 -22.22 -19.61 -0.69
CA GLN A 2 -23.64 -19.44 -0.34
C GLN A 2 -24.44 -19.45 -1.66
N SER A 3 -25.54 -20.18 -1.68
CA SER A 3 -26.33 -20.53 -2.86
C SER A 3 -27.05 -19.33 -3.49
N SER A 4 -26.32 -18.33 -3.98
CA SER A 4 -26.87 -17.35 -4.93
C SER A 4 -27.09 -18.09 -6.24
N GLY A 5 -28.33 -18.49 -6.48
CA GLY A 5 -28.73 -19.33 -7.58
C GLY A 5 -28.44 -18.77 -8.97
N GLY A 6 -28.62 -19.63 -9.98
CA GLY A 6 -28.41 -19.26 -11.39
C GLY A 6 -29.31 -18.10 -11.83
N LYS A 7 -30.49 -17.96 -11.17
CA LYS A 7 -31.44 -16.87 -11.39
C LYS A 7 -30.93 -15.54 -10.85
N GLU A 8 -30.45 -15.52 -9.62
CA GLU A 8 -29.98 -14.30 -8.94
C GLU A 8 -28.74 -13.75 -9.62
N ILE A 9 -27.82 -14.62 -10.06
CA ILE A 9 -26.62 -14.22 -10.81
C ILE A 9 -27.03 -13.60 -12.15
N LEU A 10 -27.95 -14.24 -12.87
CA LEU A 10 -28.45 -13.73 -14.15
C LEU A 10 -29.09 -12.34 -14.00
N GLN A 11 -29.88 -12.15 -12.93
CA GLN A 11 -30.46 -10.84 -12.60
C GLN A 11 -29.40 -9.78 -12.31
N ARG A 12 -28.33 -10.12 -11.58
CA ARG A 12 -27.24 -9.17 -11.29
C ARG A 12 -26.44 -8.81 -12.54
N ILE A 13 -26.18 -9.77 -13.44
CA ILE A 13 -25.53 -9.51 -14.73
C ILE A 13 -26.41 -8.57 -15.57
N MET A 14 -27.71 -8.86 -15.69
CA MET A 14 -28.65 -7.99 -16.39
C MET A 14 -28.68 -6.59 -15.79
N GLN A 15 -28.71 -6.48 -14.46
CA GLN A 15 -28.70 -5.19 -13.75
C GLN A 15 -27.41 -4.40 -14.02
N ALA A 16 -26.24 -5.05 -14.03
CA ALA A 16 -24.96 -4.39 -14.29
C ALA A 16 -24.88 -3.83 -15.72
N TYR A 17 -25.41 -4.55 -16.72
CA TYR A 17 -25.51 -4.05 -18.10
C TYR A 17 -26.67 -3.06 -18.33
N GLY A 18 -27.65 -3.00 -17.42
CA GLY A 18 -28.88 -2.24 -17.61
C GLY A 18 -29.90 -2.92 -18.53
N PHE A 19 -29.79 -4.23 -18.75
CA PHE A 19 -30.74 -5.01 -19.54
C PHE A 19 -32.00 -5.34 -18.75
N THR A 20 -33.14 -5.27 -19.42
CA THR A 20 -34.44 -5.60 -18.84
C THR A 20 -34.92 -7.00 -19.23
N MET A 21 -34.41 -7.52 -20.35
CA MET A 21 -34.78 -8.80 -20.92
C MET A 21 -33.57 -9.71 -21.10
N GLN A 22 -33.69 -11.00 -20.76
CA GLN A 22 -32.60 -11.99 -20.94
C GLN A 22 -32.16 -12.11 -22.41
N LYS A 23 -33.06 -11.80 -23.35
CA LYS A 23 -32.74 -11.76 -24.78
C LYS A 23 -31.64 -10.75 -25.08
N GLU A 24 -31.66 -9.57 -24.45
CA GLU A 24 -30.64 -8.53 -24.65
C GLU A 24 -29.27 -9.03 -24.21
N LEU A 25 -29.20 -9.74 -23.08
CA LEU A 25 -27.95 -10.37 -22.61
C LEU A 25 -27.47 -11.48 -23.57
N GLY A 26 -28.39 -12.31 -24.05
CA GLY A 26 -28.08 -13.37 -25.01
C GLY A 26 -27.52 -12.81 -26.32
N ASP A 27 -28.14 -11.76 -26.85
CA ASP A 27 -27.72 -11.09 -28.07
C ASP A 27 -26.37 -10.35 -27.86
N HIS A 28 -26.13 -9.80 -26.66
CA HIS A 28 -24.90 -9.06 -26.35
C HIS A 28 -23.66 -9.97 -26.23
N LEU A 29 -23.80 -11.14 -25.59
CA LEU A 29 -22.70 -12.06 -25.30
C LEU A 29 -22.69 -13.33 -26.17
N ASP A 30 -23.54 -13.38 -27.20
CA ASP A 30 -23.75 -14.55 -28.06
C ASP A 30 -24.08 -15.84 -27.27
N ILE A 31 -24.95 -15.70 -26.26
CA ILE A 31 -25.38 -16.82 -25.40
C ILE A 31 -26.79 -17.27 -25.81
N PRO A 32 -26.97 -18.51 -26.27
CA PRO A 32 -28.30 -19.05 -26.57
C PRO A 32 -29.23 -19.03 -25.35
N SER A 33 -30.52 -18.72 -25.54
CA SER A 33 -31.51 -18.68 -24.45
C SER A 33 -31.65 -20.01 -23.70
N GLY A 34 -31.41 -21.14 -24.38
CA GLY A 34 -31.39 -22.47 -23.76
C GLY A 34 -30.25 -22.65 -22.75
N THR A 35 -29.11 -22.00 -22.97
CA THR A 35 -27.95 -22.01 -22.06
C THR A 35 -28.27 -21.24 -20.79
N MET A 36 -28.79 -20.01 -20.91
CA MET A 36 -29.23 -19.22 -19.75
C MET A 36 -30.34 -19.93 -18.96
N SER A 37 -31.30 -20.54 -19.65
CA SER A 37 -32.35 -21.35 -19.01
C SER A 37 -31.77 -22.55 -18.26
N ALA A 38 -30.72 -23.19 -18.79
CA ALA A 38 -30.03 -24.27 -18.13
C ALA A 38 -29.30 -23.79 -16.87
N TRP A 39 -28.74 -22.57 -16.86
CA TRP A 39 -28.11 -22.01 -15.67
C TRP A 39 -29.09 -21.84 -14.52
N VAL A 40 -30.24 -21.22 -14.80
CA VAL A 40 -31.31 -21.02 -13.83
C VAL A 40 -31.81 -22.37 -13.30
N ARG A 41 -32.14 -23.31 -14.19
CA ARG A 41 -32.69 -24.61 -13.78
C ARG A 41 -31.71 -25.45 -12.96
N ARG A 42 -30.41 -25.35 -13.24
CA ARG A 42 -29.37 -26.16 -12.59
C ARG A 42 -28.68 -25.47 -11.42
N GLU A 43 -29.09 -24.25 -11.09
CA GLU A 43 -28.38 -23.40 -10.13
C GLU A 43 -26.88 -23.28 -10.45
N HIS A 44 -26.56 -23.19 -11.75
CA HIS A 44 -25.19 -23.14 -12.23
C HIS A 44 -24.63 -21.72 -12.15
N PHE A 45 -23.39 -21.60 -11.70
CA PHE A 45 -22.64 -20.35 -11.66
C PHE A 45 -21.87 -20.13 -12.97
N PRO A 46 -22.26 -19.17 -13.83
CA PRO A 46 -21.59 -18.91 -15.10
C PRO A 46 -20.35 -18.00 -14.88
N GLY A 47 -19.27 -18.57 -14.36
CA GLY A 47 -18.09 -17.82 -13.93
C GLY A 47 -17.47 -16.91 -15.00
N ASP A 48 -17.34 -17.42 -16.23
CA ASP A 48 -16.76 -16.64 -17.33
C ASP A 48 -17.60 -15.40 -17.65
N VAL A 49 -18.93 -15.53 -17.66
CA VAL A 49 -19.87 -14.44 -17.93
C VAL A 49 -19.85 -13.40 -16.82
N VAL A 50 -19.70 -13.85 -15.57
CA VAL A 50 -19.57 -12.96 -14.41
C VAL A 50 -18.29 -12.13 -14.50
N ILE A 51 -17.17 -12.74 -14.91
CA ILE A 51 -15.89 -12.03 -15.09
C ILE A 51 -15.99 -11.04 -16.25
N VAL A 52 -16.52 -11.45 -17.40
CA VAL A 52 -16.70 -10.56 -18.57
C VAL A 52 -17.59 -9.36 -18.19
N CYS A 53 -18.71 -9.61 -17.52
CA CYS A 53 -19.60 -8.55 -17.04
C CYS A 53 -18.88 -7.57 -16.09
N ALA A 54 -18.07 -8.06 -15.16
CA ALA A 54 -17.30 -7.19 -14.26
C ALA A 54 -16.32 -6.29 -15.04
N LEU A 55 -15.62 -6.85 -16.03
CA LEU A 55 -14.67 -6.12 -16.86
C LEU A 55 -15.35 -5.09 -17.77
N ASP A 56 -16.49 -5.44 -18.37
CA ASP A 56 -17.19 -4.59 -19.32
C ASP A 56 -17.93 -3.42 -18.65
N THR A 57 -18.47 -3.65 -17.45
CA THR A 57 -19.34 -2.68 -16.75
C THR A 57 -18.65 -1.95 -15.59
N GLY A 58 -17.53 -2.48 -15.10
CA GLY A 58 -16.90 -2.01 -13.86
C GLY A 58 -17.68 -2.41 -12.59
N ALA A 59 -18.71 -3.25 -12.70
CA ALA A 59 -19.42 -3.77 -11.53
C ALA A 59 -18.51 -4.68 -10.69
N SER A 60 -18.65 -4.60 -9.37
CA SER A 60 -17.88 -5.40 -8.42
C SER A 60 -18.08 -6.90 -8.69
N LEU A 61 -16.97 -7.59 -8.96
CA LEU A 61 -16.97 -9.04 -9.15
C LEU A 61 -17.55 -9.76 -7.92
N TYR A 62 -17.28 -9.23 -6.73
CA TYR A 62 -17.81 -9.76 -5.48
C TYR A 62 -19.34 -9.61 -5.41
N TRP A 63 -19.87 -8.44 -5.76
CA TRP A 63 -21.31 -8.22 -5.83
C TRP A 63 -21.97 -9.09 -6.91
N LEU A 64 -21.40 -9.20 -8.11
CA LEU A 64 -21.93 -10.08 -9.17
C LEU A 64 -21.99 -11.55 -8.71
N ALA A 65 -20.95 -12.03 -8.03
CA ALA A 65 -20.89 -13.40 -7.58
C ALA A 65 -21.79 -13.70 -6.36
N THR A 66 -21.89 -12.77 -5.42
CA THR A 66 -22.48 -13.01 -4.09
C THR A 66 -23.76 -12.22 -3.81
N GLY A 67 -23.98 -11.11 -4.50
CA GLY A 67 -25.00 -10.10 -4.16
C GLY A 67 -24.68 -9.26 -2.93
N ILE A 68 -23.50 -9.42 -2.34
CA ILE A 68 -23.06 -8.70 -1.12
C ILE A 68 -22.25 -7.47 -1.53
N GLY A 69 -22.47 -6.35 -0.83
CA GLY A 69 -21.79 -5.09 -1.08
C GLY A 69 -22.46 -4.24 -2.17
N PRO A 70 -21.82 -3.13 -2.59
CA PRO A 70 -22.35 -2.27 -3.64
C PRO A 70 -22.02 -2.83 -5.04
N MET A 71 -22.94 -2.63 -6.01
CA MET A 71 -22.74 -3.04 -7.42
C MET A 71 -21.56 -2.28 -8.03
N ASN A 72 -21.60 -0.96 -7.92
CA ASN A 72 -20.47 -0.12 -8.23
C ASN A 72 -19.77 0.10 -6.90
N GLU A 73 -18.56 -0.42 -6.74
CA GLU A 73 -17.68 0.19 -5.75
C GLU A 73 -17.70 1.69 -6.07
N GLN A 74 -17.83 2.54 -5.06
CA GLN A 74 -17.65 3.98 -5.25
C GLN A 74 -16.17 4.24 -5.55
N HIS A 75 -15.68 3.68 -6.66
CA HIS A 75 -14.61 4.19 -7.46
C HIS A 75 -15.10 5.53 -8.00
N THR A 76 -15.08 6.53 -7.12
CA THR A 76 -15.06 7.95 -7.46
C THR A 76 -14.31 8.09 -8.77
N GLN A 77 -15.01 8.41 -9.87
CA GLN A 77 -14.50 8.41 -11.24
C GLN A 77 -12.98 8.39 -11.32
N VAL A 78 -12.48 7.16 -11.32
CA VAL A 78 -11.07 6.84 -11.26
C VAL A 78 -10.61 7.06 -12.68
N GLN A 79 -10.16 8.29 -12.97
CA GLN A 79 -9.31 8.53 -14.14
C GLN A 79 -8.27 7.39 -14.18
N PRO A 80 -7.83 6.89 -15.34
CA PRO A 80 -6.89 5.77 -15.44
C PRO A 80 -5.67 5.87 -14.49
N GLU A 81 -5.34 7.09 -14.07
CA GLU A 81 -4.37 7.44 -13.04
C GLU A 81 -4.66 6.86 -11.64
N GLN A 82 -5.91 6.66 -11.21
CA GLN A 82 -6.26 6.15 -9.88
C GLN A 82 -6.38 4.60 -9.81
N LEU A 83 -6.16 3.85 -10.90
CA LEU A 83 -5.84 2.41 -10.77
C LEU A 83 -4.52 2.19 -9.98
N THR A 84 -3.78 3.28 -9.73
CA THR A 84 -2.60 3.33 -8.87
C THR A 84 -2.93 3.61 -7.39
N ALA A 85 -4.19 3.86 -7.03
CA ALA A 85 -4.56 4.19 -5.67
C ALA A 85 -4.34 2.97 -4.75
N LEU A 86 -3.48 3.15 -3.75
CA LEU A 86 -3.20 2.12 -2.74
C LEU A 86 -4.49 1.75 -2.01
N PRO A 87 -4.66 0.47 -1.61
CA PRO A 87 -5.73 0.09 -0.69
C PRO A 87 -5.77 1.01 0.54
N ALA A 88 -6.96 1.30 1.05
CA ALA A 88 -7.11 2.08 2.27
C ALA A 88 -6.31 1.43 3.42
N GLY A 89 -5.54 2.25 4.15
CA GLY A 89 -4.66 1.79 5.21
C GLY A 89 -3.29 1.28 4.72
N LEU A 90 -3.01 1.25 3.42
CA LEU A 90 -1.67 0.93 2.90
C LEU A 90 -0.91 2.21 2.55
N ARG A 91 0.32 2.33 3.04
CA ARG A 91 1.25 3.40 2.69
C ARG A 91 2.41 2.85 1.90
N GLN A 92 2.74 3.56 0.82
CA GLN A 92 3.95 3.37 0.05
C GLN A 92 4.92 4.49 0.41
N ILE A 93 6.13 4.12 0.85
CA ILE A 93 7.19 5.07 1.18
C ILE A 93 8.48 4.72 0.42
N THR A 94 9.33 5.71 0.20
CA THR A 94 10.61 5.52 -0.47
C THR A 94 11.53 4.67 0.39
N LYS A 95 12.25 3.74 -0.24
CA LYS A 95 13.25 2.91 0.42
C LYS A 95 14.64 3.40 0.02
N TYR A 96 15.54 3.46 0.99
CA TYR A 96 16.95 3.75 0.83
C TYR A 96 17.80 2.60 1.37
N SER A 97 18.98 2.42 0.79
CA SER A 97 20.03 1.54 1.28
C SER A 97 21.27 2.34 1.66
N ILE A 98 21.90 2.00 2.78
CA ILE A 98 23.23 2.51 3.14
C ILE A 98 24.28 1.46 2.78
N HIS A 99 25.13 1.77 1.80
CA HIS A 99 26.29 0.97 1.45
C HIS A 99 27.55 1.81 1.53
N THR A 100 28.55 1.35 2.30
CA THR A 100 29.84 2.06 2.47
C THR A 100 29.68 3.55 2.80
N GLY A 101 28.70 3.88 3.66
CA GLY A 101 28.39 5.27 4.05
C GLY A 101 27.49 6.04 3.09
N GLN A 102 27.24 5.54 1.89
CA GLN A 102 26.38 6.23 0.92
C GLN A 102 24.92 5.81 1.08
N LEU A 103 24.05 6.80 1.28
CA LEU A 103 22.60 6.63 1.26
C LEU A 103 22.08 6.74 -0.18
N THR A 104 21.55 5.65 -0.72
CA THR A 104 21.02 5.60 -2.09
C THR A 104 19.58 5.13 -2.11
N GLU A 105 18.75 5.73 -2.97
CA GLU A 105 17.38 5.28 -3.19
C GLU A 105 17.39 3.86 -3.80
N ASN A 106 16.59 2.97 -3.22
CA ASN A 106 16.54 1.55 -3.54
C ASN A 106 15.10 1.04 -3.46
N GLY A 107 14.25 1.60 -4.32
CA GLY A 107 12.87 1.17 -4.52
C GLY A 107 11.89 1.73 -3.48
N THR A 108 10.84 0.97 -3.21
CA THR A 108 9.72 1.37 -2.36
C THR A 108 9.43 0.32 -1.30
N TRP A 109 8.82 0.74 -0.20
CA TRP A 109 8.34 -0.15 0.85
C TRP A 109 6.86 0.12 1.12
N PHE A 110 6.11 -0.95 1.31
CA PHE A 110 4.68 -0.90 1.62
C PHE A 110 4.47 -1.32 3.07
N CYS A 111 3.65 -0.55 3.78
CA CYS A 111 3.38 -0.77 5.20
C CYS A 111 1.97 -0.31 5.56
N ASP A 112 1.48 -0.77 6.70
CA ASP A 112 0.22 -0.27 7.24
C ASP A 112 0.37 1.21 7.65
N ASP A 113 -0.62 2.03 7.32
CA ASP A 113 -0.66 3.46 7.62
C ASP A 113 -0.49 3.74 9.12
N SER A 114 -0.98 2.84 9.98
CA SER A 114 -0.85 2.97 11.44
C SER A 114 0.59 2.86 11.94
N LEU A 115 1.55 2.43 11.11
CA LEU A 115 2.97 2.44 11.46
C LEU A 115 3.61 3.83 11.33
N ILE A 116 2.91 4.79 10.71
CA ILE A 116 3.41 6.15 10.47
C ILE A 116 2.57 7.11 11.31
N ASP A 117 3.15 7.60 12.40
CA ASP A 117 2.49 8.57 13.27
C ASP A 117 2.10 9.84 12.50
N SER A 118 1.01 10.50 12.93
CA SER A 118 0.49 11.71 12.29
C SER A 118 1.47 12.90 12.29
N THR A 119 2.54 12.83 13.09
CA THR A 119 3.58 13.85 13.15
C THR A 119 4.65 13.68 12.07
N VAL A 120 4.72 12.53 11.42
CA VAL A 120 5.74 12.22 10.42
C VAL A 120 5.34 12.84 9.07
N VAL A 121 6.19 13.73 8.56
CA VAL A 121 5.88 14.47 7.32
C VAL A 121 6.42 13.75 6.09
N ASN A 122 7.67 13.26 6.15
CA ASN A 122 8.35 12.67 5.00
C ASN A 122 8.96 11.30 5.36
N PRO A 123 8.13 10.25 5.47
CA PRO A 123 8.58 8.93 5.89
C PRO A 123 9.39 8.22 4.80
N ALA A 124 10.47 7.56 5.21
CA ALA A 124 11.27 6.68 4.36
C ALA A 124 11.76 5.45 5.13
N LEU A 125 11.92 4.32 4.43
CA LEU A 125 12.60 3.14 4.98
C LEU A 125 14.09 3.22 4.64
N VAL A 126 14.97 3.01 5.62
CA VAL A 126 16.42 2.96 5.44
C VAL A 126 16.92 1.58 5.86
N GLU A 127 17.69 0.91 5.01
CA GLU A 127 18.23 -0.43 5.24
C GLU A 127 19.77 -0.44 5.23
N LYS A 128 20.37 -1.10 6.22
CA LYS A 128 21.82 -1.32 6.31
C LYS A 128 22.11 -2.64 7.01
N ASN A 129 22.93 -3.52 6.43
CA ASN A 129 23.38 -4.77 7.04
C ASN A 129 22.26 -5.63 7.68
N GLY A 130 21.10 -5.70 7.01
CA GLY A 130 19.93 -6.46 7.49
C GLY A 130 19.09 -5.77 8.57
N GLN A 131 19.54 -4.61 9.07
CA GLN A 131 18.77 -3.73 9.95
C GLN A 131 17.98 -2.71 9.14
N ARG A 132 16.83 -2.29 9.67
CA ARG A 132 15.91 -1.37 9.00
C ARG A 132 15.36 -0.33 9.97
N TRP A 133 15.22 0.88 9.49
CA TRP A 133 14.68 2.01 10.25
C TRP A 133 13.70 2.79 9.39
N CYS A 134 12.55 3.16 9.96
CA CYS A 134 11.70 4.17 9.35
C CYS A 134 12.13 5.54 9.87
N VAL A 135 12.37 6.46 8.94
CA VAL A 135 12.97 7.76 9.17
C VAL A 135 12.04 8.85 8.65
N ASP A 136 11.80 9.89 9.44
CA ASP A 136 11.22 11.14 8.95
C ASP A 136 12.34 12.02 8.42
N LEU A 137 12.40 12.18 7.09
CA LEU A 137 13.44 12.94 6.41
C LEU A 137 13.28 14.45 6.56
N ASP A 138 12.12 14.95 6.99
CA ASP A 138 11.88 16.38 7.21
C ASP A 138 12.25 16.82 8.64
N ALA A 139 12.44 15.87 9.56
CA ALA A 139 12.89 16.16 10.91
C ALA A 139 14.40 16.53 10.91
N LYS A 140 14.71 17.83 10.97
CA LYS A 140 16.08 18.37 10.93
C LYS A 140 16.67 18.82 12.27
N ASN A 141 15.83 19.04 13.27
CA ASN A 141 16.30 19.45 14.59
C ASN A 141 16.69 18.24 15.43
N ILE A 142 17.97 17.86 15.41
CA ILE A 142 18.50 16.76 16.21
C ILE A 142 18.10 16.94 17.67
N ALA A 143 17.58 15.91 18.31
CA ALA A 143 17.24 15.86 19.73
C ALA A 143 17.70 14.54 20.35
N ASN A 144 17.33 14.27 21.61
CA ASN A 144 17.60 12.97 22.21
C ASN A 144 16.79 11.89 21.49
N GLY A 145 17.46 10.83 21.03
CA GLY A 145 16.81 9.74 20.32
C GLY A 145 17.71 9.10 19.28
N ARG A 146 17.12 8.41 18.31
CA ARG A 146 17.84 7.76 17.22
C ARG A 146 17.66 8.55 15.92
N TRP A 147 18.75 8.77 15.21
CA TRP A 147 18.79 9.67 14.06
C TRP A 147 19.61 9.07 12.93
N LEU A 148 19.19 9.35 11.69
CA LEU A 148 20.02 9.20 10.51
C LEU A 148 20.83 10.48 10.35
N VAL A 149 22.15 10.34 10.44
CA VAL A 149 23.10 11.45 10.44
C VAL A 149 24.19 11.17 9.42
N ASP A 150 24.59 12.20 8.70
CA ASP A 150 25.76 12.18 7.82
C ASP A 150 26.93 12.87 8.54
N VAL A 151 28.01 12.11 8.68
CA VAL A 151 29.27 12.56 9.29
C VAL A 151 30.33 12.54 8.20
N ASP A 152 30.80 13.72 7.79
CA ASP A 152 31.82 13.88 6.74
C ASP A 152 31.51 13.11 5.42
N GLY A 153 30.25 13.10 4.99
CA GLY A 153 29.80 12.41 3.78
C GLY A 153 29.51 10.91 3.96
N THR A 154 29.54 10.43 5.21
CA THR A 154 29.19 9.05 5.58
C THR A 154 27.89 9.05 6.38
N ALA A 155 26.80 8.60 5.76
CA ALA A 155 25.51 8.43 6.40
C ALA A 155 25.45 7.14 7.23
N ASP A 156 24.96 7.23 8.47
CA ASP A 156 24.67 6.10 9.33
C ASP A 156 23.61 6.44 10.38
N VAL A 157 23.09 5.42 11.05
CA VAL A 157 22.10 5.56 12.13
C VAL A 157 22.80 5.53 13.49
N TYR A 158 22.56 6.57 14.28
CA TYR A 158 23.16 6.75 15.61
C TYR A 158 22.10 7.01 16.67
N ASP A 159 22.37 6.56 17.89
CA ASP A 159 21.72 7.09 19.09
C ASP A 159 22.44 8.40 19.48
N VAL A 160 21.67 9.46 19.63
CA VAL A 160 22.15 10.81 19.89
C VAL A 160 21.57 11.33 21.21
N ALA A 161 22.42 11.98 22.01
CA ALA A 161 22.00 12.75 23.17
C ALA A 161 22.56 14.17 23.07
N ARG A 162 21.71 15.19 23.29
CA ARG A 162 22.12 16.59 23.42
C ARG A 162 22.78 16.83 24.77
N LEU A 163 23.95 17.47 24.71
CA LEU A 163 24.73 17.90 25.86
C LEU A 163 24.71 19.44 25.97
N PRO A 164 24.97 20.00 27.17
CA PRO A 164 25.19 21.43 27.32
C PRO A 164 26.31 21.95 26.40
N GLY A 165 26.20 23.21 25.98
CA GLY A 165 27.19 23.84 25.08
C GLY A 165 26.99 23.55 23.60
N ASN A 166 25.77 23.19 23.17
CA ASN A 166 25.42 22.82 21.79
C ASN A 166 26.26 21.64 21.26
N ARG A 167 26.51 20.67 22.13
CA ARG A 167 27.26 19.45 21.82
C ARG A 167 26.33 18.25 21.74
N LEU A 168 26.74 17.24 20.99
CA LEU A 168 26.07 15.95 20.86
C LEU A 168 26.99 14.85 21.38
N SER A 169 26.42 13.88 22.08
CA SER A 169 27.01 12.56 22.25
C SER A 169 26.38 11.65 21.22
N VAL A 170 27.18 11.13 20.30
CA VAL A 170 26.74 10.32 19.15
C VAL A 170 27.35 8.94 19.29
N LYS A 171 26.52 7.89 19.25
CA LYS A 171 26.98 6.51 19.39
C LYS A 171 26.21 5.56 18.48
N ASN A 172 26.89 4.52 18.00
CA ASN A 172 26.27 3.35 17.40
C ASN A 172 26.95 2.08 17.96
N GLY A 173 26.75 0.92 17.32
CA GLY A 173 27.34 -0.34 17.77
C GLY A 173 28.87 -0.41 17.65
N SER A 174 29.52 0.47 16.88
CA SER A 174 30.95 0.42 16.57
C SER A 174 31.76 1.65 16.99
N SER A 175 31.12 2.79 17.22
CA SER A 175 31.79 4.03 17.58
C SER A 175 30.97 4.88 18.55
N GLN A 176 31.66 5.72 19.32
CA GLN A 176 31.08 6.73 20.18
C GLN A 176 31.99 7.96 20.18
N PHE A 177 31.42 9.14 20.01
CA PHE A 177 32.14 10.41 20.01
C PHE A 177 31.27 11.56 20.50
N GLU A 178 31.91 12.69 20.79
CA GLU A 178 31.23 13.95 21.06
C GLU A 178 31.63 14.98 20.01
N CYS A 179 30.66 15.72 19.49
CA CYS A 179 30.86 16.74 18.46
C CYS A 179 29.98 17.96 18.75
N LEU A 180 30.22 19.05 18.02
CA LEU A 180 29.25 20.14 17.92
C LEU A 180 28.08 19.71 17.03
N VAL A 181 26.90 20.29 17.24
CA VAL A 181 25.73 20.00 16.38
C VAL A 181 26.01 20.32 14.92
N ASP A 182 26.80 21.36 14.64
CA ASP A 182 27.09 21.83 13.28
C ASP A 182 28.21 21.02 12.58
N GLU A 183 28.87 20.10 13.30
CA GLU A 183 29.87 19.18 12.73
C GLU A 183 29.22 17.95 12.08
N VAL A 184 27.90 17.79 12.22
CA VAL A 184 27.17 16.65 11.66
C VAL A 184 25.93 17.13 10.91
N ASN A 185 25.61 16.46 9.81
CA ASN A 185 24.46 16.79 8.98
C ASN A 185 23.26 15.91 9.36
N CYS A 186 22.17 16.53 9.82
CA CYS A 186 20.94 15.81 10.12
C CYS A 186 20.22 15.38 8.84
N VAL A 187 20.10 14.08 8.61
CA VAL A 187 19.31 13.54 7.49
C VAL A 187 17.86 13.35 7.90
N GLY A 188 17.60 12.76 9.06
CA GLY A 188 16.23 12.56 9.56
C GLY A 188 16.14 11.85 10.91
N MET A 189 14.95 11.86 11.50
CA MET A 189 14.66 11.23 12.79
C MET A 189 14.17 9.79 12.60
N VAL A 190 14.76 8.83 13.31
CA VAL A 190 14.23 7.46 13.34
C VAL A 190 13.03 7.41 14.28
N PHE A 191 11.86 7.11 13.76
CA PHE A 191 10.63 6.93 14.56
C PHE A 191 10.27 5.46 14.80
N LEU A 192 10.77 4.54 13.95
CA LEU A 192 10.54 3.10 14.12
C LEU A 192 11.80 2.31 13.74
N THR A 193 12.14 1.29 14.53
CA THR A 193 13.21 0.35 14.22
C THR A 193 12.63 -1.04 13.99
N LEU A 194 13.00 -1.66 12.87
CA LEU A 194 12.55 -3.00 12.48
C LEU A 194 13.74 -3.97 12.54
N SER A 195 13.65 -4.97 13.41
CA SER A 195 14.65 -6.04 13.53
C SER A 195 14.04 -7.40 13.20
N LYS A 196 14.81 -8.22 12.47
CA LYS A 196 14.50 -9.65 12.31
C LYS A 196 15.04 -10.39 13.54
N ASN A 197 14.22 -11.22 14.15
CA ASN A 197 14.61 -12.03 15.32
C ASN A 197 15.08 -13.44 14.94
N PHE A 198 14.95 -13.84 13.67
CA PHE A 198 15.31 -15.16 13.14
C PHE A 198 15.63 -15.07 11.64
#